data_AF-A0A533YVL2-F1
#
_entry.id   AF-A0A533YVL2-F1
#
_cell.length_a   1.000
_cell.length_b   1.000
_cell.length_c   1.000
_cell.angle_alpha   90.00
_cell.angle_beta   90.00
_cell.angle_gamma   90.00
#
_symmetry.space_group_name_H-M   'P 1'
#
loop_
_entity.id
_entity.type
_entity.pdbx_description
1 polymer ?
#
loop_
_entity_poly.entity_id
_entity_poly.type
_entity_poly.pdbx_seq_one_letter_code
_entity_poly.pdbx_strand_id
1 'polypeptide(L)'
;MTILKALAINVLMLALTVGVLYWAAERGNDTESAQAVALLSQAGSALPVSVTPGAVPPRPVTFPLDLNSARVEDLMELPGIGEKLAQRLVEYRRSHGGFRSVEDLRKVRGIGEKRMKRLRPLVRTAEAP
;
A
#
# COMPACT_ATOMS: atom_id res chain seq x y z
N MET A 1 40.50 -28.93 5.17
CA MET A 1 40.64 -27.57 4.57
C MET A 1 39.68 -27.30 3.40
N THR A 2 39.18 -28.34 2.71
CA THR A 2 38.27 -28.24 1.55
C THR A 2 36.80 -27.99 1.90
N ILE A 3 36.28 -28.62 2.96
CA ILE A 3 34.87 -28.50 3.37
C ILE A 3 34.54 -27.07 3.85
N LEU A 4 35.46 -26.41 4.55
CA LEU A 4 35.28 -25.04 5.03
C LEU A 4 35.17 -24.02 3.88
N LYS A 5 35.91 -24.24 2.79
CA LYS A 5 35.83 -23.42 1.56
C LYS A 5 34.52 -23.67 0.79
N ALA A 6 34.06 -24.93 0.72
CA ALA A 6 32.79 -25.28 0.07
C ALA A 6 31.56 -24.73 0.80
N LEU A 7 31.56 -24.75 2.14
CA LEU A 7 30.49 -24.18 2.95
C LEU A 7 30.38 -22.65 2.73
N ALA A 8 31.52 -21.95 2.66
CA ALA A 8 31.55 -20.51 2.42
C ALA A 8 30.98 -20.13 1.04
N ILE A 9 31.25 -20.94 0.00
CA ILE A 9 30.73 -20.72 -1.35
C ILE A 9 29.20 -20.92 -1.39
N ASN A 10 28.68 -21.95 -0.72
CA ASN A 10 27.24 -22.19 -0.67
C ASN A 10 26.48 -21.09 0.10
N VAL A 11 27.06 -20.59 1.20
CA VAL A 11 26.47 -19.47 1.96
C VAL A 11 26.49 -18.18 1.13
N LEU A 12 27.55 -17.93 0.36
CA LEU A 12 27.62 -16.79 -0.55
C LEU A 12 26.59 -16.90 -1.69
N MET A 13 26.41 -18.09 -2.26
CA MET A 13 25.39 -18.36 -3.27
C MET A 13 23.97 -18.18 -2.72
N LEU A 14 23.71 -18.62 -1.49
CA LEU A 14 22.42 -18.43 -0.84
C LEU A 14 22.12 -16.94 -0.59
N ALA A 15 23.11 -16.18 -0.12
CA ALA A 15 22.99 -14.74 0.12
C ALA A 15 22.75 -13.97 -1.19
N LEU A 16 23.42 -14.33 -2.28
CA LEU A 16 23.17 -13.76 -3.60
C LEU A 16 21.79 -14.13 -4.14
N THR A 17 21.36 -15.37 -3.93
CA THR A 17 20.03 -15.84 -4.38
C THR A 17 18.91 -15.08 -3.67
N VAL A 18 19.00 -14.94 -2.36
CA VAL A 18 18.03 -14.17 -1.56
C VAL A 18 18.11 -12.68 -1.89
N GLY A 19 19.32 -12.14 -2.10
CA GLY A 19 19.51 -10.75 -2.53
C GLY A 19 18.89 -10.45 -3.89
N VAL A 20 19.01 -11.34 -4.87
CA VAL A 20 18.38 -11.21 -6.19
C VAL A 20 16.87 -11.37 -6.11
N LEU A 21 16.37 -12.27 -5.26
CA LEU A 21 14.93 -12.45 -5.05
C LEU A 21 14.32 -11.21 -4.37
N TYR A 22 15.05 -10.59 -3.43
CA TYR A 22 14.66 -9.34 -2.79
C TYR A 22 14.75 -8.14 -3.76
N TRP A 23 15.83 -8.06 -4.55
CA TRP A 23 15.98 -7.03 -5.60
C TRP A 23 14.92 -7.17 -6.72
N ALA A 24 14.45 -8.39 -6.99
CA ALA A 24 13.37 -8.64 -7.95
C ALA A 24 11.99 -8.24 -7.39
N ALA A 25 11.77 -8.36 -6.08
CA ALA A 25 10.54 -7.90 -5.44
C ALA A 25 10.43 -6.36 -5.40
N GLU A 26 11.56 -5.66 -5.37
CA GLU A 26 11.63 -4.18 -5.33
C GLU A 26 11.64 -3.51 -6.73
N ARG A 27 11.72 -4.28 -7.83
CA ARG A 27 11.87 -3.74 -9.20
C ARG A 27 10.56 -3.37 -9.90
N GLY A 28 9.44 -3.48 -9.19
CA GLY A 28 8.10 -3.39 -9.77
C GLY A 28 7.55 -1.99 -10.03
N ASN A 29 8.35 -0.91 -10.15
CA ASN A 29 7.71 0.38 -10.42
C ASN A 29 8.45 1.48 -11.19
N ASP A 30 9.74 1.40 -11.50
CA ASP A 30 10.37 2.53 -12.18
C ASP A 30 11.39 2.07 -13.24
N THR A 31 11.12 2.48 -14.48
CA THR A 31 12.12 2.76 -15.54
C THR A 31 12.40 1.72 -16.63
N GLU A 32 11.41 1.22 -17.38
CA GLU A 32 11.65 0.69 -18.75
C GLU A 32 10.55 1.03 -19.81
N SER A 33 9.59 1.90 -19.51
CA SER A 33 8.58 2.34 -20.50
C SER A 33 8.93 3.63 -21.27
N ALA A 34 10.08 4.24 -20.99
CA ALA A 34 10.39 5.59 -21.48
C ALA A 34 11.09 5.68 -22.86
N GLN A 35 11.46 4.56 -23.52
CA GLN A 35 12.25 4.63 -24.77
C GLN A 35 11.49 4.24 -26.06
N ALA A 36 10.19 3.94 -25.99
CA ALA A 36 9.42 3.54 -27.18
C ALA A 36 8.64 4.67 -27.88
N VAL A 37 8.63 5.91 -27.37
CA VAL A 37 7.71 6.97 -27.85
C VAL A 37 8.37 8.13 -28.62
N ALA A 38 9.71 8.12 -28.80
CA ALA A 38 10.43 9.27 -29.34
C ALA A 38 10.44 9.41 -30.88
N LEU A 39 9.89 8.45 -31.64
CA LEU A 39 9.97 8.48 -33.12
C LEU A 39 8.65 8.75 -33.87
N LEU A 40 7.54 9.03 -33.18
CA LEU A 40 6.23 9.25 -33.82
C LEU A 40 5.63 10.65 -33.62
N SER A 41 6.32 11.56 -32.92
CA SER A 41 5.82 12.93 -32.68
C SER A 41 6.41 13.95 -33.66
N GLN A 42 6.21 13.72 -34.96
CA GLN A 42 6.44 14.74 -35.98
C GLN A 42 5.30 14.76 -37.00
N ALA A 43 4.11 15.10 -36.52
CA ALA A 43 3.06 15.80 -37.28
C ALA A 43 1.81 15.91 -36.40
N GLY A 44 1.37 17.13 -36.09
CA GLY A 44 0.04 17.34 -35.54
C GLY A 44 -0.05 18.45 -34.52
N SER A 45 -0.21 19.68 -34.99
CA SER A 45 -0.71 20.80 -34.21
C SER A 45 -2.08 20.46 -33.60
N ALA A 46 -2.12 20.23 -32.29
CA ALA A 46 -3.32 20.41 -31.48
C ALA A 46 -2.90 20.61 -30.01
N LEU A 47 -3.00 21.86 -29.55
CA LEU A 47 -3.13 22.34 -28.16
C LEU A 47 -2.68 21.41 -27.01
N PRO A 48 -1.66 21.77 -26.21
CA PRO A 48 -1.37 21.06 -24.98
C PRO A 48 -2.44 21.40 -23.93
N VAL A 49 -3.44 20.52 -23.77
CA VAL A 49 -4.15 20.40 -22.49
C VAL A 49 -3.12 19.84 -21.50
N SER A 50 -2.66 20.69 -20.59
CA SER A 50 -1.88 20.29 -19.42
C SER A 50 -2.73 19.36 -18.56
N VAL A 51 -2.59 18.06 -18.75
CA VAL A 51 -2.98 17.07 -17.75
C VAL A 51 -1.98 17.16 -16.60
N THR A 52 -2.30 17.98 -15.60
CA THR A 52 -1.62 17.95 -14.29
C THR A 52 -1.80 16.55 -13.69
N PRO A 53 -0.73 15.76 -13.48
CA PRO A 53 -0.85 14.52 -12.74
C PRO A 53 -1.05 14.88 -11.27
N GLY A 54 -2.19 14.49 -10.69
CA GLY A 54 -2.25 14.28 -9.23
C GLY A 54 -3.18 15.18 -8.41
N ALA A 55 -4.05 16.01 -8.99
CA ALA A 55 -5.19 16.52 -8.24
C ALA A 55 -6.31 15.47 -8.29
N VAL A 56 -6.18 14.41 -7.47
CA VAL A 56 -7.35 13.57 -7.16
C VAL A 56 -8.36 14.54 -6.52
N PRO A 57 -9.53 14.80 -7.12
CA PRO A 57 -10.52 15.68 -6.51
C PRO A 57 -10.83 15.13 -5.11
N PRO A 58 -10.97 15.98 -4.08
CA PRO A 58 -11.32 15.53 -2.74
C PRO A 58 -12.60 14.71 -2.87
N ARG A 59 -12.45 13.39 -2.69
CA ARG A 59 -13.62 12.51 -2.75
C ARG A 59 -14.46 12.90 -1.55
N PRO A 60 -15.77 13.15 -1.73
CA PRO A 60 -16.64 13.33 -0.59
C PRO A 60 -16.54 12.06 0.26
N VAL A 61 -16.01 12.23 1.47
CA VAL A 61 -15.83 11.16 2.44
C VAL A 61 -17.23 10.78 2.89
N THR A 62 -17.78 9.73 2.28
CA THR A 62 -19.11 9.24 2.63
C THR A 62 -18.98 8.38 3.87
N PHE A 63 -19.68 8.78 4.93
CA PHE A 63 -19.88 7.92 6.10
C PHE A 63 -21.10 7.02 5.84
N PRO A 64 -21.02 5.72 6.16
CA PRO A 64 -19.96 5.04 6.90
C PRO A 64 -18.73 4.72 6.02
N LEU A 65 -17.53 4.98 6.54
CA LEU A 65 -16.28 4.79 5.82
C LEU A 65 -15.92 3.29 5.71
N ASP A 66 -15.64 2.83 4.49
CA ASP A 66 -15.21 1.46 4.23
C ASP A 66 -13.75 1.22 4.63
N LEU A 67 -13.50 0.42 5.67
CA LEU A 67 -12.14 0.12 6.14
C LEU A 67 -11.27 -0.59 5.08
N ASN A 68 -11.90 -1.35 4.17
CA ASN A 68 -11.20 -2.08 3.12
C ASN A 68 -10.74 -1.16 1.98
N SER A 69 -11.50 -0.09 1.69
CA SER A 69 -11.19 0.86 0.62
C SER A 69 -10.59 2.18 1.12
N ALA A 70 -10.66 2.43 2.43
CA ALA A 70 -10.10 3.62 3.05
C ALA A 70 -8.57 3.69 2.87
N ARG A 71 -8.10 4.91 2.63
CA ARG A 71 -6.69 5.26 2.57
C ARG A 71 -6.22 5.78 3.93
N VAL A 72 -4.92 6.04 4.04
CA VAL A 72 -4.33 6.55 5.28
C VAL A 72 -5.00 7.86 5.68
N GLU A 73 -5.28 8.72 4.71
CA GLU A 73 -5.92 10.03 4.89
C GLU A 73 -7.36 9.87 5.42
N ASP A 74 -8.17 9.02 4.78
CA ASP A 74 -9.55 8.77 5.21
C ASP A 74 -9.61 8.15 6.62
N LEU A 75 -8.65 7.27 6.94
CA LEU A 75 -8.53 6.67 8.27
C LEU A 75 -8.12 7.71 9.33
N MET A 76 -7.34 8.73 8.96
CA MET A 76 -6.93 9.81 9.87
C MET A 76 -8.05 10.80 10.18
N GLU A 77 -9.07 10.90 9.34
CA GLU A 77 -10.28 11.68 9.65
C GLU A 77 -11.11 11.06 10.78
N LEU A 78 -10.84 9.79 11.11
CA LEU A 78 -11.53 9.11 12.20
C LEU A 78 -11.02 9.57 13.58
N PRO A 79 -11.92 9.85 14.53
CA PRO A 79 -11.54 10.42 15.82
C PRO A 79 -10.69 9.47 16.65
N GLY A 80 -9.41 9.82 16.82
CA GLY A 80 -8.44 9.04 17.61
C GLY A 80 -7.61 8.05 16.80
N ILE A 81 -7.69 8.10 15.47
CA ILE A 81 -6.72 7.48 14.56
C ILE A 81 -5.76 8.58 14.10
N GLY A 82 -4.46 8.35 14.29
CA GLY A 82 -3.42 9.22 13.75
C GLY A 82 -2.60 8.48 12.70
N GLU A 83 -1.66 9.17 12.06
CA GLU A 83 -0.84 8.66 10.95
C GLU A 83 -0.21 7.29 11.24
N LYS A 84 0.47 7.12 12.38
CA LYS A 84 1.08 5.84 12.79
C LYS A 84 0.08 4.69 12.89
N LEU A 85 -1.17 5.00 13.25
CA LEU A 85 -2.21 4.01 13.48
C LEU A 85 -2.91 3.68 12.14
N ALA A 86 -3.16 4.70 11.31
CA ALA A 86 -3.65 4.53 9.94
C ALA A 86 -2.69 3.70 9.07
N GLN A 87 -1.38 3.97 9.14
CA GLN A 87 -0.37 3.13 8.47
C GLN A 87 -0.44 1.67 8.92
N ARG A 88 -0.58 1.42 10.22
CA ARG A 88 -0.74 0.04 10.73
C ARG A 88 -2.01 -0.63 10.25
N LEU A 89 -3.12 0.10 10.09
CA LEU A 89 -4.34 -0.45 9.51
C LEU A 89 -4.11 -0.89 8.06
N VAL A 90 -3.38 -0.08 7.27
CA VAL A 90 -3.04 -0.42 5.89
C VAL A 90 -2.12 -1.65 5.83
N GLU A 91 -1.11 -1.71 6.71
CA GLU A 91 -0.21 -2.86 6.82
C GLU A 91 -0.97 -4.13 7.24
N TYR A 92 -1.89 -3.98 8.20
CA TYR A 92 -2.76 -5.06 8.64
C TYR A 92 -3.62 -5.58 7.48
N ARG A 93 -4.22 -4.69 6.69
CA ARG A 93 -4.97 -5.05 5.47
C ARG A 93 -4.10 -5.82 4.48
N ARG A 94 -2.86 -5.39 4.25
CA ARG A 94 -1.92 -6.08 3.34
C ARG A 94 -1.54 -7.47 3.83
N SER A 95 -1.34 -7.61 5.14
CA SER A 95 -0.89 -8.87 5.75
C SER A 95 -2.03 -9.88 5.97
N HIS A 96 -3.25 -9.42 6.27
CA HIS A 96 -4.41 -10.26 6.59
C HIS A 96 -5.45 -10.35 5.46
N GLY A 97 -5.24 -9.62 4.37
CA GLY A 97 -6.11 -9.63 3.19
C GLY A 97 -7.41 -8.82 3.33
N GLY A 98 -7.53 -7.95 4.35
CA GLY A 98 -8.75 -7.16 4.58
C GLY A 98 -9.21 -7.13 6.04
N PHE A 99 -10.10 -6.18 6.33
CA PHE A 99 -10.94 -6.17 7.52
C PHE A 99 -12.25 -6.89 7.18
N ARG A 100 -12.47 -8.06 7.80
CA ARG A 100 -13.73 -8.81 7.65
C ARG A 100 -14.85 -8.22 8.51
N SER A 101 -14.49 -7.73 9.70
CA SER A 101 -15.45 -7.13 10.62
C SER A 101 -14.88 -5.89 11.27
N VAL A 102 -15.77 -5.03 11.79
CA VAL A 102 -15.38 -3.86 12.58
C VAL A 102 -14.54 -4.27 13.79
N GLU A 103 -14.83 -5.42 14.41
CA GLU A 103 -14.07 -5.95 15.55
C GLU A 103 -12.60 -6.25 15.24
N ASP A 104 -12.26 -6.48 13.96
CA ASP A 104 -10.90 -6.78 13.52
C ASP A 104 -9.95 -5.57 13.72
N LEU A 105 -10.50 -4.36 13.84
CA LEU A 105 -9.77 -3.17 14.26
C LEU A 105 -9.12 -3.33 15.66
N ARG A 106 -9.70 -4.11 16.58
CA ARG A 106 -9.09 -4.38 17.90
C ARG A 106 -7.81 -5.20 17.81
N LYS A 107 -7.63 -5.98 16.74
CA LYS A 107 -6.41 -6.76 16.53
C LYS A 107 -5.25 -5.85 16.15
N VAL A 108 -5.54 -4.63 15.67
CA VAL A 108 -4.51 -3.64 15.34
C VAL A 108 -3.96 -2.99 16.61
N ARG A 109 -2.64 -3.10 16.77
CA ARG A 109 -1.92 -2.58 17.94
C ARG A 109 -2.10 -1.06 18.08
N GLY A 110 -2.87 -0.66 19.09
CA GLY A 110 -3.17 0.74 19.40
C GLY A 110 -4.65 1.10 19.34
N ILE A 111 -5.54 0.21 18.91
CA ILE A 111 -6.99 0.45 19.03
C ILE A 111 -7.48 -0.09 20.37
N GLY A 112 -7.78 0.84 21.28
CA GLY A 112 -8.44 0.52 22.56
C GLY A 112 -9.96 0.61 22.48
N GLU A 113 -10.66 0.09 23.50
CA GLU A 113 -12.13 0.07 23.56
C GLU A 113 -12.76 1.45 23.43
N LYS A 114 -12.12 2.48 23.99
CA LYS A 114 -12.57 3.88 23.91
C LYS A 114 -12.62 4.40 22.48
N ARG A 115 -11.67 3.98 21.64
CA ARG A 115 -11.61 4.34 20.20
C ARG A 115 -12.64 3.52 19.44
N MET A 116 -12.68 2.20 19.66
CA MET A 116 -13.66 1.32 19.04
C MET A 116 -15.10 1.84 19.20
N LYS A 117 -15.49 2.28 20.41
CA LYS A 117 -16.83 2.84 20.66
C LYS A 117 -17.18 4.04 19.77
N ARG A 118 -16.19 4.88 19.43
CA ARG A 118 -16.37 6.07 18.57
C ARG A 118 -16.31 5.72 17.09
N LEU A 119 -15.55 4.68 16.74
CA LEU A 119 -15.36 4.22 15.36
C LEU A 119 -16.54 3.37 14.89
N ARG A 120 -17.12 2.52 15.75
CA ARG A 120 -18.26 1.64 15.43
C ARG A 120 -19.39 2.29 14.62
N PRO A 121 -19.86 3.52 14.92
CA PRO A 121 -20.91 4.16 14.11
C PRO A 121 -20.42 4.80 12.80
N LEU A 122 -19.10 5.01 12.64
CA LEU A 122 -18.52 5.76 11.50
C LEU A 122 -17.85 4.85 10.46
N VAL A 123 -17.63 3.57 10.78
CA VAL A 123 -16.91 2.64 9.93
C VAL A 123 -17.80 1.47 9.54
N ARG A 124 -17.65 1.01 8.30
CA ARG A 124 -18.20 -0.25 7.82
C ARG A 124 -17.10 -1.11 7.22
N THR A 125 -17.27 -2.42 7.31
CA THR A 125 -16.54 -3.33 6.42
C THR A 125 -17.47 -3.61 5.25
N ALA A 126 -16.98 -3.38 4.03
CA ALA A 126 -17.63 -3.90 2.83
C ALA A 126 -17.49 -5.42 2.86
N GLU A 127 -18.31 -6.08 3.67
CA GLU A 127 -18.68 -7.47 3.46
C GLU A 127 -19.96 -7.39 2.61
N ALA A 128 -19.79 -7.58 1.29
CA ALA A 128 -20.91 -7.87 0.41
C ALA A 128 -21.36 -9.32 0.70
N PRO A 129 -22.69 -9.59 0.67
CA PRO A 129 -23.32 -10.83 1.15
C PRO A 129 -22.85 -12.11 0.46
#